data_AF-A0A959MZ98-F1
#
_entry.id   AF-A0A959MZ98-F1
#
_cell.length_a   1.000
_cell.length_b   1.000
_cell.length_c   1.000
_cell.angle_alpha   90.00
_cell.angle_beta   90.00
_cell.angle_gamma   90.00
#
_symmetry.space_group_name_H-M   'P 1'
#
loop_
_entity.id
_entity.type
_entity.pdbx_description
1 polymer ?
#
loop_
_entity_poly.entity_id
_entity_poly.type
_entity_poly.pdbx_seq_one_letter_code
_entity_poly.pdbx_strand_id
1 'polypeptide(L)'
;MPKLNEYIGMLLSEMVKARVTADLETVRVAELYASHPLLKNMPLPHMRLPEIKLDIPIAIKDVDKTASPVYNFPKMKEVFTGIYTAQIKKENLTITAEEKETLDKRIEAVIKELGSGSTLPPTVDYIAEKFTSQLTTEESQAARKTVKSKTDFTKFAKISDSIKAELIKELPKHIETPEAGIDVIVTANELRDAVEKDKLTVINLSVTEDGYMWNTITKDDGNTENKLLPE
;
A
#
# COMPACT_ATOMS: atom_id res chain seq x y z
N MET A 1 13.46 -15.99 8.42
CA MET A 1 14.25 -15.62 7.22
C MET A 1 13.72 -14.28 6.77
N PRO A 2 14.58 -13.32 6.44
CA PRO A 2 14.12 -11.99 6.05
C PRO A 2 13.36 -12.05 4.72
N LYS A 3 12.38 -11.17 4.57
CA LYS A 3 11.80 -10.91 3.26
C LYS A 3 12.79 -10.09 2.43
N LEU A 4 12.72 -10.21 1.10
CA LEU A 4 13.63 -9.49 0.20
C LEU A 4 13.56 -7.97 0.40
N ASN A 5 12.36 -7.40 0.58
CA ASN A 5 12.17 -5.97 0.83
C ASN A 5 12.84 -5.52 2.14
N GLU A 6 12.69 -6.30 3.22
CA GLU A 6 13.33 -6.04 4.51
C GLU A 6 14.85 -6.08 4.38
N TYR A 7 15.39 -7.08 3.70
CA TYR A 7 16.82 -7.23 3.52
C TYR A 7 17.43 -6.08 2.72
N ILE A 8 16.82 -5.70 1.58
CA ILE A 8 17.28 -4.55 0.79
C ILE A 8 17.13 -3.25 1.58
N GLY A 9 16.03 -3.07 2.32
CA GLY A 9 15.83 -1.90 3.18
C GLY A 9 16.91 -1.78 4.27
N MET A 10 17.30 -2.89 4.89
CA MET A 10 18.39 -2.92 5.86
C MET A 10 19.73 -2.52 5.24
N LEU A 11 20.06 -3.06 4.06
CA LEU A 11 21.29 -2.70 3.35
C LEU A 11 21.35 -1.21 3.03
N LEU A 12 20.27 -0.64 2.49
CA LEU A 12 20.19 0.79 2.21
C LEU A 12 20.32 1.63 3.50
N SER A 13 19.72 1.19 4.60
CA SER A 13 19.85 1.87 5.90
C SER A 13 21.30 1.90 6.40
N GLU A 14 22.03 0.78 6.29
CA GLU A 14 23.44 0.73 6.67
C GLU A 14 24.33 1.58 5.76
N MET A 15 24.00 1.68 4.46
CA MET A 15 24.70 2.59 3.55
C MET A 15 24.55 4.06 3.97
N VAL A 16 23.34 4.48 4.35
CA VAL A 16 23.11 5.84 4.87
C VAL A 16 23.90 6.09 6.16
N LYS A 17 23.93 5.13 7.09
CA LYS A 17 24.73 5.25 8.33
C LYS A 17 26.23 5.34 8.04
N ALA A 18 26.72 4.56 7.08
CA ALA A 18 28.11 4.61 6.65
C ALA A 18 28.46 6.00 6.07
N ARG A 19 27.55 6.59 5.29
CA ARG A 19 27.70 7.96 4.75
C ARG A 19 27.81 9.00 5.85
N VAL A 20 26.88 8.98 6.82
CA VAL A 20 26.93 9.89 7.99
C VAL A 20 28.25 9.75 8.75
N THR A 21 28.73 8.52 8.93
CA THR A 21 30.01 8.26 9.59
C THR A 21 31.18 8.86 8.80
N ALA A 22 31.18 8.74 7.48
CA ALA A 22 32.21 9.33 6.62
C ALA A 22 32.21 10.87 6.66
N ASP A 23 31.03 11.50 6.73
CA ASP A 23 30.92 12.96 6.85
C ASP A 23 31.43 13.46 8.21
N LEU A 24 31.12 12.76 9.30
CA LEU A 24 31.65 13.09 10.63
C LEU A 24 33.18 12.95 10.69
N GLU A 25 33.74 11.92 10.07
CA GLU A 25 35.20 11.78 9.97
C GLU A 25 35.82 12.89 9.11
N THR A 26 35.13 13.37 8.07
CA THR A 26 35.60 14.50 7.27
C THR A 26 35.69 15.78 8.10
N VAL A 27 34.70 16.05 8.95
CA VAL A 27 34.73 17.18 9.91
C VAL A 27 35.91 17.04 10.86
N ARG A 28 36.11 15.85 11.44
CA ARG A 28 37.23 15.59 12.34
C ARG A 28 38.59 15.82 11.66
N VAL A 29 38.76 15.35 10.42
CA VAL A 29 39.99 15.59 9.64
C VAL A 29 40.19 17.08 9.38
N ALA A 30 39.12 17.84 9.12
CA ALA A 30 39.20 19.29 8.92
C ALA A 30 39.72 20.02 10.16
N GLU A 31 39.25 19.63 11.35
CA GLU A 31 39.75 20.19 12.62
C GLU A 31 41.24 19.86 12.84
N LEU A 32 41.66 18.64 12.48
CA LEU A 32 43.08 18.24 12.54
C LEU A 32 43.94 19.05 11.57
N TYR A 33 43.45 19.32 10.36
CA TYR A 33 44.15 20.16 9.38
C TYR A 33 44.29 21.59 9.90
N ALA A 34 43.20 22.18 10.38
CA ALA A 34 43.17 23.55 10.88
C ALA A 34 44.13 23.78 12.06
N SER A 35 44.28 22.78 12.93
CA SER A 35 45.16 22.86 14.11
C SER A 35 46.65 22.62 13.81
N HIS A 36 46.99 21.97 12.69
CA HIS A 36 48.38 21.62 12.39
C HIS A 36 49.13 22.72 11.62
N PRO A 37 50.32 23.19 12.06
CA PRO A 37 51.02 24.34 11.47
C PRO A 37 51.30 24.24 9.97
N LEU A 38 51.57 23.02 9.49
CA LEU A 38 51.87 22.75 8.08
C LEU A 38 50.64 22.39 7.23
N LEU A 39 49.53 21.96 7.85
CA LEU A 39 48.36 21.45 7.11
C LEU A 39 47.22 22.47 7.03
N LYS A 40 47.20 23.51 7.86
CA LYS A 40 46.11 24.50 7.95
C LYS A 40 45.77 25.25 6.65
N ASN A 41 46.71 25.29 5.70
CA ASN A 41 46.54 25.92 4.39
C ASN A 41 46.48 24.89 3.25
N MET A 42 46.46 23.59 3.58
CA MET A 42 46.32 22.52 2.59
C MET A 42 44.85 22.24 2.29
N PRO A 43 44.51 21.85 1.05
CA PRO A 43 43.16 21.44 0.73
C PRO A 43 42.75 20.23 1.55
N LEU A 44 41.51 20.24 2.04
CA LEU A 44 40.92 19.11 2.73
C LEU A 44 40.63 17.98 1.72
N PRO A 45 41.05 16.73 1.98
CA PRO A 45 40.60 15.61 1.17
C PRO A 45 39.09 15.41 1.40
N HIS A 46 38.32 15.66 0.35
CA HIS A 46 36.88 15.46 0.35
C HIS A 46 36.54 14.28 -0.58
N MET A 47 36.11 13.17 0.00
CA MET A 47 35.73 11.97 -0.75
C MET A 47 34.23 11.99 -1.06
N ARG A 48 33.90 11.83 -2.35
CA ARG A 48 32.52 11.63 -2.83
C ARG A 48 32.35 10.18 -3.26
N LEU A 49 31.20 9.61 -2.94
CA LEU A 49 30.80 8.26 -3.37
C LEU A 49 29.59 8.38 -4.32
N PRO A 50 29.79 8.87 -5.56
CA PRO A 50 28.68 9.19 -6.46
C PRO A 50 27.88 7.97 -6.91
N GLU A 51 28.53 6.80 -6.97
CA GLU A 51 27.89 5.54 -7.31
C GLU A 51 28.50 4.41 -6.48
N ILE A 52 27.64 3.59 -5.89
CA ILE A 52 28.02 2.37 -5.19
C ILE A 52 27.37 1.18 -5.90
N LYS A 53 28.20 0.25 -6.36
CA LYS A 53 27.76 -1.01 -6.98
C LYS A 53 27.99 -2.17 -6.02
N LEU A 54 26.95 -2.96 -5.81
CA LEU A 54 26.97 -4.11 -4.93
C LEU A 54 26.46 -5.34 -5.69
N ASP A 55 27.26 -6.40 -5.66
CA ASP A 55 26.89 -7.72 -6.17
C ASP A 55 26.61 -8.62 -4.97
N ILE A 56 25.33 -8.80 -4.65
CA ILE A 56 24.90 -9.46 -3.41
C ILE A 56 24.34 -10.84 -3.74
N PRO A 57 25.02 -11.93 -3.33
CA PRO A 57 24.50 -13.28 -3.51
C PRO A 57 23.35 -13.53 -2.54
N ILE A 58 22.23 -13.99 -3.07
CA ILE A 58 21.05 -14.42 -2.31
C ILE A 58 20.55 -15.76 -2.85
N ALA A 59 19.80 -16.51 -2.04
CA ALA A 59 19.01 -17.62 -2.56
C ALA A 59 17.53 -17.41 -2.27
N ILE A 60 16.68 -17.67 -3.27
CA ILE A 60 15.22 -17.59 -3.13
C ILE A 60 14.75 -18.91 -2.52
N LYS A 61 14.15 -18.83 -1.32
CA LYS A 61 13.61 -20.01 -0.65
C LYS A 61 12.18 -20.28 -1.06
N ASP A 62 11.34 -19.26 -0.95
CA ASP A 62 9.93 -19.34 -1.28
C ASP A 62 9.45 -17.99 -1.82
N VAL A 63 8.39 -18.05 -2.62
CA VAL A 63 7.68 -16.88 -3.12
C VAL A 63 6.25 -17.06 -2.66
N ASP A 64 5.72 -16.08 -1.93
CA ASP A 64 4.32 -16.09 -1.50
C ASP A 64 3.42 -15.98 -2.75
N LYS A 65 3.10 -17.13 -3.35
CA LYS A 65 2.29 -17.24 -4.58
C LYS A 65 0.81 -16.95 -4.33
N THR A 66 0.39 -16.80 -3.07
CA THR A 66 -1.00 -16.64 -2.67
C THR A 66 -1.14 -15.50 -1.67
N ALA A 67 -0.77 -14.29 -2.06
CA ALA A 67 -1.40 -13.09 -1.50
C ALA A 67 -2.84 -12.99 -2.03
N SER A 68 -3.67 -13.99 -1.73
CA SER A 68 -5.09 -13.91 -2.04
C SER A 68 -5.70 -12.85 -1.12
N PRO A 69 -6.44 -11.88 -1.66
CA PRO A 69 -7.13 -10.89 -0.84
C PRO A 69 -8.02 -11.60 0.19
N VAL A 70 -7.87 -11.21 1.45
CA VAL A 70 -8.72 -11.66 2.56
C VAL A 70 -9.88 -10.67 2.67
N TYR A 71 -11.07 -11.17 2.36
CA TYR A 71 -12.30 -10.37 2.39
C TYR A 71 -12.95 -10.39 3.77
N ASN A 72 -13.11 -9.23 4.38
CA ASN A 72 -13.93 -9.09 5.58
C ASN A 72 -15.41 -8.90 5.20
N PHE A 73 -16.08 -9.99 4.82
CA PHE A 73 -17.48 -9.94 4.38
C PHE A 73 -18.46 -9.34 5.40
N PRO A 74 -18.35 -9.60 6.72
CA PRO A 74 -19.17 -8.91 7.72
C PRO A 74 -19.02 -7.39 7.64
N LYS A 75 -17.79 -6.87 7.51
CA LYS A 75 -17.57 -5.43 7.38
C LYS A 75 -18.10 -4.87 6.07
N MET A 76 -17.95 -5.60 4.98
CA MET A 76 -18.50 -5.22 3.68
C MET A 76 -20.03 -5.13 3.70
N LYS A 77 -20.72 -6.01 4.44
CA LYS A 77 -22.17 -5.91 4.69
C LYS A 77 -22.51 -4.60 5.41
N GLU A 78 -21.79 -4.25 6.46
CA GLU A 78 -22.02 -3.00 7.20
C GLU A 78 -21.87 -1.76 6.31
N VAL A 79 -20.80 -1.73 5.50
CA VAL A 79 -20.54 -0.65 4.52
C VAL A 79 -21.68 -0.54 3.52
N PHE A 80 -22.11 -1.68 2.95
CA PHE A 80 -23.26 -1.71 2.05
C PHE A 80 -24.52 -1.15 2.70
N THR A 81 -24.88 -1.63 3.89
CA THR A 81 -26.07 -1.18 4.61
C THR A 81 -26.00 0.31 4.96
N GLY A 82 -24.81 0.82 5.30
CA GLY A 82 -24.55 2.24 5.53
C GLY A 82 -24.79 3.08 4.28
N ILE A 83 -24.17 2.73 3.15
CA ILE A 83 -24.32 3.42 1.86
C ILE A 83 -25.79 3.36 1.40
N TYR A 84 -26.42 2.20 1.51
CA TYR A 84 -27.83 2.01 1.15
C TYR A 84 -28.75 2.93 1.97
N THR A 85 -28.59 2.96 3.30
CA THR A 85 -29.41 3.79 4.19
C THR A 85 -29.21 5.28 3.92
N ALA A 86 -27.97 5.71 3.63
CA ALA A 86 -27.67 7.09 3.29
C ALA A 86 -28.33 7.50 1.96
N GLN A 87 -28.27 6.64 0.95
CA GLN A 87 -28.85 6.91 -0.36
C GLN A 87 -30.39 6.95 -0.33
N ILE A 88 -31.01 6.07 0.46
CA ILE A 88 -32.47 6.06 0.68
C ILE A 88 -32.94 7.35 1.37
N LYS A 89 -32.21 7.82 2.40
CA LYS A 89 -32.50 9.11 3.06
C LYS A 89 -32.35 10.29 2.11
N LYS A 90 -31.29 10.30 1.30
CA LYS A 90 -31.02 11.37 0.31
C LYS A 90 -32.16 11.51 -0.71
N GLU A 91 -32.76 10.40 -1.11
CA GLU A 91 -33.85 10.34 -2.08
C GLU A 91 -35.25 10.42 -1.42
N ASN A 92 -35.34 10.68 -0.11
CA ASN A 92 -36.58 10.73 0.68
C ASN A 92 -37.47 9.47 0.56
N LEU A 93 -36.84 8.30 0.44
CA LEU A 93 -37.53 7.02 0.37
C LEU A 93 -37.70 6.41 1.76
N THR A 94 -38.81 5.70 1.98
CA THR A 94 -39.10 4.97 3.22
C THR A 94 -39.02 3.47 2.98
N ILE A 95 -38.42 2.75 3.93
CA ILE A 95 -38.26 1.29 3.89
C ILE A 95 -38.86 0.72 5.18
N THR A 96 -39.65 -0.32 5.04
CA THR A 96 -40.26 -1.08 6.14
C THR A 96 -39.25 -2.03 6.80
N ALA A 97 -39.52 -2.44 8.04
CA ALA A 97 -38.67 -3.40 8.74
C ALA A 97 -38.56 -4.75 8.01
N GLU A 98 -39.66 -5.21 7.39
CA GLU A 98 -39.73 -6.46 6.62
C GLU A 98 -38.83 -6.43 5.38
N GLU A 99 -38.83 -5.31 4.64
CA GLU A 99 -37.98 -5.13 3.45
C GLU A 99 -36.49 -5.11 3.81
N LYS A 100 -36.15 -4.51 4.95
CA LYS A 100 -34.78 -4.49 5.46
C LYS A 100 -34.31 -5.88 5.83
N GLU A 101 -35.12 -6.64 6.57
CA GLU A 101 -34.80 -8.03 6.95
C GLU A 101 -34.64 -8.94 5.71
N THR A 102 -35.49 -8.76 4.71
CA THR A 102 -35.44 -9.51 3.45
C THR A 102 -34.19 -9.17 2.64
N LEU A 103 -33.77 -7.90 2.61
CA LEU A 103 -32.51 -7.49 1.99
C LEU A 103 -31.30 -8.06 2.73
N ASP A 104 -31.28 -8.00 4.06
CA ASP A 104 -30.19 -8.53 4.88
C ASP A 104 -29.97 -10.03 4.63
N LYS A 105 -31.06 -10.83 4.57
CA LYS A 105 -30.99 -12.26 4.25
C LYS A 105 -30.41 -12.54 2.87
N ARG A 106 -30.72 -11.71 1.88
CA ARG A 106 -30.20 -11.86 0.50
C ARG A 106 -28.72 -11.51 0.41
N ILE A 107 -28.30 -10.45 1.10
CA ILE A 107 -26.87 -10.09 1.17
C ILE A 107 -26.08 -11.18 1.89
N GLU A 108 -26.63 -11.79 2.94
CA GLU A 108 -26.00 -12.96 3.59
C GLU A 108 -25.85 -14.16 2.65
N ALA A 109 -26.86 -14.44 1.83
CA ALA A 109 -26.77 -15.49 0.83
C ALA A 109 -25.67 -15.20 -0.21
N VAL A 110 -25.57 -13.95 -0.69
CA VAL A 110 -24.50 -13.52 -1.60
C VAL A 110 -23.12 -13.65 -0.96
N ILE A 111 -22.96 -13.25 0.31
CA ILE A 111 -21.71 -13.41 1.05
C ILE A 111 -21.32 -14.89 1.15
N LYS A 112 -22.29 -15.77 1.43
CA LYS A 112 -22.05 -17.22 1.49
C LYS A 112 -21.64 -17.79 0.13
N GLU A 113 -22.25 -17.33 -0.96
CA GLU A 113 -21.88 -17.69 -2.33
C GLU A 113 -20.43 -17.26 -2.63
N LEU A 114 -20.10 -15.98 -2.38
CA LEU A 114 -18.77 -15.41 -2.61
C LEU A 114 -17.69 -16.08 -1.76
N GLY A 115 -18.02 -16.53 -0.55
CA GLY A 115 -17.11 -17.24 0.35
C GLY A 115 -16.94 -18.73 0.06
N SER A 116 -17.79 -19.34 -0.79
CA SER A 116 -17.85 -20.80 -0.99
C SER A 116 -16.89 -21.37 -2.04
N GLY A 117 -15.91 -20.59 -2.51
CA GLY A 117 -14.73 -21.10 -3.21
C GLY A 117 -14.86 -21.12 -4.73
N SER A 118 -14.55 -20.00 -5.37
CA SER A 118 -14.05 -19.97 -6.74
C SER A 118 -12.53 -20.13 -6.77
N THR A 119 -11.97 -20.68 -7.85
CA THR A 119 -10.52 -20.82 -8.05
C THR A 119 -9.78 -19.48 -8.17
N LEU A 120 -10.52 -18.39 -8.36
CA LEU A 120 -10.01 -17.02 -8.41
C LEU A 120 -10.80 -16.15 -7.41
N PRO A 121 -10.11 -15.27 -6.64
CA PRO A 121 -10.78 -14.35 -5.73
C PRO A 121 -11.67 -13.34 -6.50
N PRO A 122 -12.89 -13.05 -6.03
CA PRO A 122 -13.82 -12.16 -6.72
C PRO A 122 -13.34 -10.70 -6.72
N THR A 123 -13.44 -10.01 -7.85
CA THR A 123 -13.05 -8.59 -7.93
C THR A 123 -14.01 -7.70 -7.12
N VAL A 124 -13.52 -6.53 -6.69
CA VAL A 124 -14.37 -5.53 -5.98
C VAL A 124 -15.59 -5.15 -6.81
N ASP A 125 -15.42 -4.98 -8.13
CA ASP A 125 -16.52 -4.66 -9.04
C ASP A 125 -17.58 -5.76 -9.07
N TYR A 126 -17.15 -7.03 -9.10
CA TYR A 126 -18.04 -8.18 -9.05
C TYR A 126 -18.81 -8.27 -7.73
N ILE A 127 -18.15 -8.02 -6.60
CA ILE A 127 -18.81 -7.98 -5.28
C ILE A 127 -19.84 -6.85 -5.23
N ALA A 128 -19.45 -5.65 -5.67
CA ALA A 128 -20.34 -4.49 -5.70
C ALA A 128 -21.58 -4.75 -6.57
N GLU A 129 -21.40 -5.35 -7.75
CA GLU A 129 -22.50 -5.74 -8.64
C GLU A 129 -23.43 -6.79 -8.03
N LYS A 130 -22.88 -7.83 -7.39
CA LYS A 130 -23.68 -8.84 -6.70
C LYS A 130 -24.51 -8.23 -5.58
N PHE A 131 -23.96 -7.29 -4.81
CA PHE A 131 -24.70 -6.59 -3.76
C PHE A 131 -25.81 -5.69 -4.32
N THR A 132 -25.51 -4.88 -5.35
CA THR A 132 -26.50 -3.96 -5.92
C THR A 132 -27.59 -4.67 -6.72
N SER A 133 -27.29 -5.81 -7.34
CA SER A 133 -28.29 -6.64 -8.01
C SER A 133 -29.43 -7.06 -7.08
N GLN A 134 -29.16 -7.24 -5.77
CA GLN A 134 -30.20 -7.55 -4.78
C GLN A 134 -31.22 -6.42 -4.60
N LEU A 135 -30.89 -5.19 -5.00
CA LEU A 135 -31.78 -4.03 -4.91
C LEU A 135 -32.73 -3.94 -6.10
N THR A 136 -32.41 -4.58 -7.22
CA THR A 136 -33.14 -4.50 -8.49
C THR A 136 -33.87 -5.80 -8.85
N THR A 137 -33.71 -6.88 -8.09
CA THR A 137 -34.45 -8.14 -8.34
C THR A 137 -35.96 -7.95 -8.28
N GLU A 138 -36.70 -8.70 -9.10
CA GLU A 138 -38.17 -8.67 -9.13
C GLU A 138 -38.80 -8.99 -7.76
N GLU A 139 -38.17 -9.87 -6.98
CA GLU A 139 -38.57 -10.19 -5.60
C GLU A 139 -38.39 -8.99 -4.64
N SER A 140 -37.32 -8.20 -4.81
CA SER A 140 -37.13 -6.92 -4.12
C SER A 140 -38.21 -5.90 -4.45
N GLN A 141 -38.73 -5.95 -5.68
CA GLN A 141 -39.75 -5.04 -6.15
C GLN A 141 -41.15 -5.48 -5.69
N ALA A 142 -41.41 -6.79 -5.64
CA ALA A 142 -42.67 -7.35 -5.13
C ALA A 142 -42.84 -7.13 -3.61
N ALA A 143 -41.76 -7.13 -2.84
CA ALA A 143 -41.76 -6.77 -1.42
C ALA A 143 -42.08 -5.27 -1.18
N ARG A 144 -41.71 -4.40 -2.14
CA ARG A 144 -42.02 -2.97 -2.16
C ARG A 144 -43.45 -2.72 -2.61
N LYS A 145 -44.41 -2.89 -1.71
CA LYS A 145 -45.86 -2.66 -1.92
C LYS A 145 -46.27 -1.22 -2.36
N THR A 146 -45.31 -0.36 -2.71
CA THR A 146 -45.49 1.07 -3.01
C THR A 146 -44.91 1.53 -4.35
N VAL A 147 -44.54 0.63 -5.28
CA VAL A 147 -44.08 1.05 -6.63
C VAL A 147 -45.28 1.30 -7.53
N LYS A 148 -45.73 2.56 -7.62
CA LYS A 148 -46.93 2.96 -8.39
C LYS A 148 -46.66 3.33 -9.86
N SER A 149 -45.41 3.30 -10.36
CA SER A 149 -45.13 3.75 -11.74
C SER A 149 -43.80 3.27 -12.34
N LYS A 150 -43.76 3.17 -13.67
CA LYS A 150 -42.58 3.01 -14.55
C LYS A 150 -41.50 4.10 -14.30
N THR A 151 -41.89 5.25 -13.74
CA THR A 151 -41.02 6.38 -13.37
C THR A 151 -40.20 6.13 -12.08
N ASP A 152 -40.62 5.20 -11.22
CA ASP A 152 -39.88 4.84 -10.01
C ASP A 152 -38.78 3.81 -10.29
N PHE A 153 -38.95 2.99 -11.34
CA PHE A 153 -37.96 2.01 -11.79
C PHE A 153 -36.65 2.68 -12.25
N THR A 154 -36.74 3.78 -12.99
CA THR A 154 -35.56 4.54 -13.44
C THR A 154 -34.86 5.30 -12.31
N LYS A 155 -35.58 5.64 -11.22
CA LYS A 155 -34.97 6.20 -10.00
C LYS A 155 -34.22 5.12 -9.21
N PHE A 156 -34.77 3.91 -9.10
CA PHE A 156 -34.09 2.80 -8.41
C PHE A 156 -32.87 2.30 -9.16
N ALA A 157 -32.89 2.28 -10.50
CA ALA A 157 -31.71 1.98 -11.30
C ALA A 157 -30.58 3.00 -11.01
N LYS A 158 -30.90 4.30 -11.02
CA LYS A 158 -29.94 5.36 -10.67
C LYS A 158 -29.41 5.27 -9.24
N ILE A 159 -30.26 4.90 -8.28
CA ILE A 159 -29.87 4.66 -6.88
C ILE A 159 -28.90 3.47 -6.82
N SER A 160 -29.21 2.38 -7.53
CA SER A 160 -28.37 1.18 -7.62
C SER A 160 -26.98 1.51 -8.19
N ASP A 161 -26.93 2.30 -9.28
CA ASP A 161 -25.69 2.73 -9.90
C ASP A 161 -24.87 3.62 -8.97
N SER A 162 -25.53 4.55 -8.26
CA SER A 162 -24.88 5.40 -7.26
C SER A 162 -24.30 4.59 -6.10
N ILE A 163 -25.01 3.56 -5.65
CA ILE A 163 -24.54 2.65 -4.60
C ILE A 163 -23.36 1.82 -5.12
N LYS A 164 -23.41 1.30 -6.35
CA LYS A 164 -22.30 0.54 -6.96
C LYS A 164 -21.03 1.39 -7.02
N ALA A 165 -21.15 2.63 -7.49
CA ALA A 165 -20.02 3.55 -7.60
C ALA A 165 -19.36 3.85 -6.23
N GLU A 166 -20.16 3.96 -5.17
CA GLU A 166 -19.64 4.22 -3.82
C GLU A 166 -19.03 2.96 -3.19
N LEU A 167 -19.64 1.79 -3.41
CA LEU A 167 -19.06 0.49 -2.99
C LEU A 167 -17.68 0.24 -3.60
N ILE A 168 -17.50 0.54 -4.89
CA ILE A 168 -16.20 0.37 -5.57
C ILE A 168 -15.10 1.20 -4.89
N LYS A 169 -15.44 2.34 -4.27
CA LYS A 169 -14.48 3.19 -3.55
C LYS A 169 -14.22 2.73 -2.11
N GLU A 170 -15.26 2.26 -1.42
CA GLU A 170 -15.18 1.94 0.01
C GLU A 170 -14.76 0.49 0.30
N LEU A 171 -15.19 -0.48 -0.51
CA LEU A 171 -14.85 -1.90 -0.30
C LEU A 171 -13.34 -2.21 -0.32
N PRO A 172 -12.50 -1.58 -1.18
CA PRO A 172 -11.05 -1.83 -1.16
C PRO A 172 -10.39 -1.57 0.20
N LYS A 173 -10.93 -0.66 1.01
CA LYS A 173 -10.39 -0.33 2.35
C LYS A 173 -10.59 -1.44 3.38
N HIS A 174 -11.37 -2.46 3.04
CA HIS A 174 -11.71 -3.60 3.89
C HIS A 174 -11.22 -4.93 3.31
N ILE A 175 -10.34 -4.86 2.32
CA ILE A 175 -9.64 -6.01 1.76
C ILE A 175 -8.22 -5.97 2.31
N GLU A 176 -7.87 -6.98 3.10
CA GLU A 176 -6.48 -7.19 3.47
C GLU A 176 -5.82 -7.95 2.33
N THR A 177 -4.89 -7.29 1.65
CA THR A 177 -4.03 -7.98 0.69
C THR A 177 -2.77 -8.35 1.46
N PRO A 178 -2.50 -9.64 1.72
CA PRO A 178 -1.21 -10.00 2.29
C PRO A 178 -0.12 -9.43 1.40
N GLU A 179 0.91 -8.81 1.95
CA GLU A 179 2.04 -8.39 1.12
C GLU A 179 2.65 -9.65 0.49
N ALA A 180 2.59 -9.74 -0.85
CA ALA A 180 3.30 -10.78 -1.55
C ALA A 180 4.81 -10.60 -1.28
N GLY A 181 5.39 -11.55 -0.56
CA GLY A 181 6.79 -11.51 -0.14
C GLY A 181 7.63 -12.56 -0.86
N ILE A 182 8.92 -12.27 -0.99
CA ILE A 182 9.93 -13.25 -1.40
C ILE A 182 10.78 -13.56 -0.19
N ASP A 183 10.78 -14.81 0.25
CA ASP A 183 11.65 -15.29 1.32
C ASP A 183 13.06 -15.53 0.77
N VAL A 184 14.05 -14.89 1.39
CA VAL A 184 15.44 -14.98 0.94
C VAL A 184 16.35 -15.56 2.02
N ILE A 185 17.36 -16.29 1.56
CA ILE A 185 18.50 -16.75 2.33
C ILE A 185 19.67 -15.81 2.03
N VAL A 186 20.28 -15.28 3.09
CA VAL A 186 21.34 -14.27 2.99
C VAL A 186 22.53 -14.56 3.91
N THR A 187 22.48 -15.65 4.69
CA THR A 187 23.56 -16.01 5.61
C THR A 187 24.59 -16.88 4.89
N ALA A 188 25.89 -16.67 5.16
CA ALA A 188 26.98 -17.29 4.41
C ALA A 188 26.93 -18.84 4.43
N ASN A 189 26.63 -19.44 5.58
CA ASN A 189 26.57 -20.90 5.72
C ASN A 189 25.38 -21.47 4.92
N GLU A 190 24.20 -20.88 5.02
CA GLU A 190 23.01 -21.34 4.30
C GLU A 190 23.09 -21.08 2.79
N LEU A 191 23.77 -20.00 2.38
CA LEU A 191 24.05 -19.71 0.98
C LEU A 191 24.94 -20.79 0.36
N ARG A 192 25.95 -21.28 1.09
CA ARG A 192 26.83 -22.36 0.60
C ARG A 192 26.05 -23.63 0.26
N ASP A 193 25.09 -24.00 1.11
CA ASP A 193 24.22 -25.15 0.89
C ASP A 193 23.21 -24.92 -0.26
N ALA A 194 22.84 -23.65 -0.52
CA ALA A 194 21.96 -23.28 -1.62
C ALA A 194 22.69 -23.24 -2.99
N VAL A 195 23.99 -22.95 -3.00
CA VAL A 195 24.86 -23.03 -4.19
C VAL A 195 24.91 -24.46 -4.73
N GLU A 196 25.06 -25.46 -3.86
CA GLU A 196 25.06 -26.87 -4.23
C GLU A 196 23.75 -27.34 -4.87
N LYS A 197 22.65 -26.59 -4.66
CA LYS A 197 21.30 -26.88 -5.16
C LYS A 197 20.89 -26.02 -6.35
N ASP A 198 21.82 -25.23 -6.91
CA ASP A 198 21.57 -24.34 -8.05
C ASP A 198 20.43 -23.32 -7.82
N LYS A 199 20.32 -22.81 -6.57
CA LYS A 199 19.29 -21.83 -6.16
C LYS A 199 19.85 -20.42 -5.90
N LEU A 200 21.09 -20.17 -6.30
CA LEU A 200 21.76 -18.89 -6.06
C LEU A 200 21.42 -17.88 -7.16
N THR A 201 21.04 -16.68 -6.75
CA THR A 201 20.85 -15.52 -7.63
C THR A 201 21.70 -14.37 -7.10
N VAL A 202 22.18 -13.51 -7.99
CA VAL A 202 22.91 -12.28 -7.63
C VAL A 202 22.03 -11.07 -7.86
N ILE A 203 21.88 -10.25 -6.83
CA ILE A 203 21.30 -8.91 -6.97
C ILE A 203 22.43 -7.96 -7.34
N ASN A 204 22.29 -7.33 -8.50
CA ASN A 204 23.14 -6.22 -8.93
C ASN A 204 22.43 -4.93 -8.52
N LEU A 205 22.92 -4.29 -7.46
CA LEU A 205 22.36 -3.03 -6.95
C LEU A 205 23.33 -1.89 -7.26
N SER A 206 22.84 -0.87 -8.00
CA SER A 206 23.53 0.41 -8.12
C SER A 206 22.76 1.47 -7.33
N VAL A 207 23.47 2.15 -6.43
CA VAL A 207 22.94 3.24 -5.63
C VAL A 207 23.69 4.51 -5.99
N THR A 208 22.95 5.53 -6.38
CA THR A 208 23.45 6.88 -6.62
C THR A 208 22.94 7.82 -5.53
N GLU A 209 23.80 8.73 -5.10
CA GLU A 209 23.47 9.75 -4.10
C GLU A 209 23.19 11.08 -4.80
N ASP A 210 21.98 11.62 -4.61
CA ASP A 210 21.67 13.01 -4.93
C ASP A 210 21.75 13.84 -3.63
N GLY A 211 22.61 14.85 -3.63
CA GLY A 211 22.87 15.69 -2.47
C GLY A 211 21.74 16.69 -2.21
N TYR A 212 21.38 16.86 -0.94
CA TYR A 212 20.56 17.97 -0.48
C TYR A 212 21.29 18.72 0.63
N MET A 213 21.28 20.05 0.57
CA MET A 213 21.93 20.93 1.55
C MET A 213 20.90 21.78 2.30
N TRP A 214 21.08 21.87 3.62
CA TRP A 214 20.38 22.86 4.42
C TRP A 214 21.02 24.23 4.21
N ASN A 215 20.26 25.13 3.59
CA ASN A 215 20.67 26.51 3.38
C ASN A 215 19.97 27.43 4.38
N THR A 216 20.75 28.25 5.08
CA THR A 216 20.22 29.33 5.91
C THR A 216 20.09 30.58 5.06
N ILE A 217 18.85 31.02 4.83
CA ILE A 217 18.52 32.23 4.09
C ILE A 217 18.22 33.33 5.11
N THR A 218 19.07 34.34 5.16
CA THR A 218 18.79 35.57 5.92
C THR A 218 17.93 36.48 5.07
N LYS A 219 16.72 36.78 5.54
CA LYS A 219 15.78 37.70 4.88
C LYS A 219 16.13 39.15 5.20
N ASP A 220 15.63 40.08 4.38
CA ASP A 220 15.85 41.52 4.52
C ASP A 220 15.32 42.09 5.86
N ASP A 221 14.43 41.38 6.55
CA ASP A 221 13.91 41.71 7.87
C ASP A 221 14.79 41.23 9.04
N GLY A 222 15.93 40.59 8.74
CA GLY A 222 16.84 40.02 9.73
C GLY A 222 16.43 38.64 10.27
N ASN A 223 15.29 38.09 9.84
CA ASN A 223 14.89 36.73 10.19
C ASN A 223 15.66 35.71 9.35
N THR A 224 16.02 34.58 9.98
CA THR A 224 16.66 33.45 9.30
C THR A 224 15.65 32.34 9.03
N GLU A 225 15.66 31.81 7.81
CA GLU A 225 14.86 30.64 7.43
C GLU A 225 15.81 29.54 6.95
N ASN A 226 15.62 28.32 7.44
CA ASN A 226 16.38 27.16 7.00
C ASN A 226 15.55 26.38 5.97
N LYS A 227 16.12 26.17 4.78
CA LYS A 227 15.47 25.43 3.70
C LYS A 227 16.39 24.33 3.17
N LEU A 228 15.85 23.13 3.01
CA LEU A 228 16.52 22.03 2.34
C LEU A 228 16.40 22.23 0.82
N LEU A 229 17.53 22.38 0.13
CA LEU A 229 17.60 22.53 -1.32
C LEU A 229 18.53 21.47 -1.91
N PRO A 230 18.35 21.03 -3.17
CA PRO A 230 19.34 20.20 -3.86
C PRO A 230 20.72 20.87 -3.87
N GLU A 231 21.78 20.07 -3.78
CA GLU A 231 23.19 20.52 -3.92
C GLU A 231 23.50 21.03 -5.33
#